data_AF-A0A292SS92-F1
#
_entry.id   AF-A0A292SS92-F1
#
_cell.length_a   1.000
_cell.length_b   1.000
_cell.length_c   1.000
_cell.angle_alpha   90.00
_cell.angle_beta   90.00
_cell.angle_gamma   90.00
#
_symmetry.space_group_name_H-M   'P 1'
#
loop_
_entity.id
_entity.type
_entity.pdbx_description
1 polymer ?
#
loop_
_entity_poly.entity_id
_entity_poly.type
_entity_poly.pdbx_seq_one_letter_code
_entity_poly.pdbx_strand_id
1 'polypeptide(L)'
;MTTRAKNRCTVILKQKDSRIGTFRPTQEIFYEIQKELEPYRTLYKKVIKSEKMYTVILNQEDIKMGSYKISSEMFNLLMEKIKPFRSLQEQSKQVRCVETDKIFENARAASKWAAFVRENYYCNIDTIRLCCRGRPKTAYGYHWEYINKELDTMIE
;
A
#
# COMPACT_ATOMS: atom_id res chain seq x y z
N MET A 1 -8.16 19.68 -8.81
CA MET A 1 -7.82 18.68 -9.84
C MET A 1 -6.32 18.48 -9.82
N THR A 2 -5.82 17.35 -9.30
CA THR A 2 -4.37 17.06 -9.32
C THR A 2 -3.97 16.62 -10.72
N THR A 3 -3.18 17.43 -11.41
CA THR A 3 -2.53 17.11 -12.69
C THR A 3 -1.84 15.74 -12.57
N ARG A 4 -2.33 14.73 -13.29
CA ARG A 4 -1.65 13.42 -13.37
C ARG A 4 -0.25 13.66 -13.94
N ALA A 5 0.78 13.32 -13.18
CA ALA A 5 2.13 13.27 -13.71
C ALA A 5 2.16 12.29 -14.89
N LYS A 6 2.34 12.80 -16.11
CA LYS A 6 2.58 11.99 -17.31
C LYS A 6 3.82 11.13 -17.06
N ASN A 7 3.82 9.87 -17.51
CA ASN A 7 4.96 8.93 -17.39
C ASN A 7 5.33 8.49 -15.96
N ARG A 8 4.35 8.13 -15.12
CA ARG A 8 4.62 7.66 -13.75
C ARG A 8 5.29 6.27 -13.74
N CYS A 9 6.60 6.23 -13.51
CA CYS A 9 7.33 5.00 -13.24
C CYS A 9 7.13 4.53 -11.80
N THR A 10 6.79 3.25 -11.61
CA THR A 10 6.55 2.66 -10.28
C THR A 10 7.27 1.33 -10.14
N VAL A 11 8.09 1.23 -9.09
CA VAL A 11 8.77 0.00 -8.68
C VAL A 11 8.13 -0.48 -7.38
N ILE A 12 7.62 -1.71 -7.36
CA ILE A 12 7.03 -2.30 -6.16
C ILE A 12 7.91 -3.46 -5.72
N LEU A 13 8.37 -3.41 -4.47
CA LEU A 13 9.13 -4.48 -3.84
C LEU A 13 8.21 -5.30 -2.93
N LYS A 14 8.27 -6.62 -3.08
CA LYS A 14 7.57 -7.60 -2.24
C LYS A 14 8.53 -8.65 -1.72
N GLN A 15 8.25 -9.14 -0.52
CA GLN A 15 8.84 -10.36 0.03
C GLN A 15 7.70 -11.34 0.26
N LYS A 16 7.73 -12.48 -0.45
CA LYS A 16 6.57 -13.38 -0.52
C LYS A 16 5.31 -12.58 -0.91
N ASP A 17 4.26 -12.62 -0.09
CA ASP A 17 3.00 -11.89 -0.32
C ASP A 17 2.97 -10.48 0.30
N SER A 18 3.97 -10.13 1.11
CA SER A 18 4.04 -8.85 1.81
C SER A 18 4.69 -7.77 0.95
N ARG A 19 4.04 -6.60 0.84
CA ARG A 19 4.59 -5.43 0.15
C ARG A 19 5.57 -4.70 1.07
N ILE A 20 6.84 -4.65 0.68
CA ILE A 20 7.88 -3.92 1.40
C ILE A 20 7.78 -2.42 1.13
N GLY A 21 7.59 -2.07 -0.14
CA GLY A 21 7.62 -0.67 -0.54
C GLY A 21 7.11 -0.41 -1.94
N THR A 22 6.82 0.86 -2.18
CA THR A 22 6.54 1.41 -3.50
C THR A 22 7.49 2.57 -3.69
N PHE A 23 8.11 2.61 -4.86
CA PHE A 23 9.10 3.60 -5.21
C PHE A 23 8.71 4.22 -6.54
N ARG A 24 8.95 5.52 -6.69
CA ARG A 24 8.61 6.30 -7.88
C ARG A 24 9.88 6.95 -8.44
N PRO A 25 10.79 6.16 -9.03
CA PRO A 25 12.02 6.68 -9.62
C PRO A 25 11.75 7.51 -10.87
N THR A 26 12.78 8.21 -11.35
CA THR A 26 12.79 8.84 -12.68
C THR A 26 12.71 7.78 -13.78
N GLN A 27 12.38 8.19 -15.01
CA GLN A 27 12.33 7.29 -16.15
C GLN A 27 13.69 6.63 -16.43
N GLU A 28 14.78 7.39 -16.34
CA GLU A 28 16.14 6.89 -16.57
C GLU A 28 16.47 5.71 -15.63
N ILE A 29 16.30 5.93 -14.32
CA ILE A 29 16.54 4.91 -13.30
C ILE A 29 15.59 3.72 -13.49
N PHE A 30 14.34 3.95 -13.88
CA PHE A 30 13.38 2.89 -14.13
C PHE A 30 13.81 1.96 -15.28
N TYR A 31 14.29 2.53 -16.40
CA TYR A 31 14.74 1.72 -17.54
C TYR A 31 16.06 1.01 -17.27
N GLU A 32 16.97 1.60 -16.50
CA GLU A 32 18.16 0.90 -16.01
C GLU A 32 17.78 -0.34 -15.19
N ILE A 33 16.89 -0.17 -14.22
CA ILE A 33 16.38 -1.27 -13.39
C ILE A 33 15.71 -2.32 -14.27
N GLN A 34 14.91 -1.91 -15.25
CA GLN A 34 14.27 -2.86 -16.16
C GLN A 34 15.31 -3.71 -16.90
N LYS A 35 16.36 -3.08 -17.46
CA LYS A 35 17.44 -3.78 -18.17
C LYS A 35 18.21 -4.73 -17.25
N GLU A 36 18.52 -4.31 -16.02
CA GLU A 36 19.17 -5.15 -15.01
C GLU A 36 18.30 -6.35 -14.60
N LEU A 37 16.97 -6.19 -14.62
CA LEU A 37 16.01 -7.21 -14.21
C LEU A 37 15.57 -8.15 -15.33
N GLU A 38 15.74 -7.83 -16.62
CA GLU A 38 15.34 -8.70 -17.74
C GLU A 38 15.82 -10.16 -17.61
N PRO A 39 17.06 -10.47 -17.16
CA PRO A 39 17.49 -11.86 -16.94
C PRO A 39 16.66 -12.61 -15.88
N TYR A 40 16.06 -11.88 -14.94
CA TYR A 40 15.24 -12.40 -13.84
C TYR A 40 13.74 -12.39 -14.15
N ARG A 41 13.37 -12.10 -15.40
CA ARG A 41 11.98 -12.02 -15.82
C ARG A 41 11.32 -13.37 -15.62
N THR A 42 10.14 -13.35 -15.00
CA THR A 42 9.35 -14.57 -14.76
C THR A 42 8.70 -15.01 -16.07
N LEU A 43 9.50 -15.56 -17.00
CA LEU A 43 9.01 -15.98 -18.31
C LEU A 43 8.21 -17.28 -18.17
N TYR A 44 8.76 -18.35 -17.58
CA TYR A 44 8.04 -19.60 -17.27
C TYR A 44 8.77 -20.40 -16.17
N LYS A 45 8.06 -21.35 -15.53
CA LYS A 45 8.43 -22.09 -14.30
C LYS A 45 9.80 -22.79 -14.36
N LYS A 46 10.90 -22.09 -14.06
CA LYS A 46 12.00 -22.68 -13.28
C LYS A 46 11.91 -22.10 -11.88
N VAL A 47 11.28 -22.87 -11.01
CA VAL A 47 11.04 -22.52 -9.60
C VAL A 47 12.40 -22.34 -8.95
N ILE A 48 12.85 -21.10 -8.78
CA ILE A 48 13.91 -20.77 -7.83
C ILE A 48 13.32 -21.08 -6.45
N LYS A 49 13.64 -22.25 -5.88
CA LYS A 49 13.23 -22.70 -4.55
C LYS A 49 14.01 -21.96 -3.46
N SER A 50 13.96 -20.62 -3.47
CA SER A 50 14.53 -19.81 -2.40
C SER A 50 13.44 -19.51 -1.36
N GLU A 51 13.67 -19.84 -0.09
CA GLU A 51 12.79 -19.48 1.02
C GLU A 51 12.62 -17.95 1.19
N LYS A 52 13.57 -17.17 0.67
CA LYS A 52 13.58 -15.70 0.67
C LYS A 52 13.36 -15.18 -0.74
N MET A 53 12.18 -15.45 -1.30
CA MET A 53 11.79 -14.91 -2.61
C MET A 53 11.40 -13.43 -2.52
N TYR A 54 12.25 -12.57 -3.09
CA TYR A 54 11.90 -11.18 -3.37
C TYR A 54 11.32 -11.05 -4.76
N THR A 55 10.26 -10.25 -4.89
CA THR A 55 9.61 -9.97 -6.16
C THR A 55 9.62 -8.47 -6.43
N VAL A 56 10.09 -8.10 -7.62
CA VAL A 56 10.05 -6.74 -8.13
C VAL A 56 8.96 -6.66 -9.19
N ILE A 57 8.08 -5.68 -9.08
CA ILE A 57 7.06 -5.40 -10.09
C ILE A 57 7.32 -4.00 -10.63
N LEU A 58 7.46 -3.91 -11.94
CA LEU A 58 7.65 -2.66 -12.66
C LEU A 58 6.34 -2.29 -13.35
N ASN A 59 5.84 -1.08 -13.07
CA ASN A 59 4.69 -0.50 -13.76
C ASN A 59 5.09 0.85 -14.34
N GLN A 60 4.66 1.12 -15.57
CA GLN A 60 4.70 2.44 -16.17
C GLN A 60 3.26 2.90 -16.34
N GLU A 61 2.90 3.99 -15.66
CA GLU A 61 1.53 4.46 -15.55
C GLU A 61 0.61 3.39 -14.92
N ASP A 62 -0.34 2.87 -15.71
CA ASP A 62 -1.26 1.80 -15.33
C ASP A 62 -0.93 0.47 -16.04
N ILE A 63 0.19 0.41 -16.79
CA ILE A 63 0.63 -0.77 -17.53
C ILE A 63 1.73 -1.49 -16.75
N LYS A 64 1.53 -2.79 -16.51
CA LYS A 64 2.54 -3.67 -15.89
C LYS A 64 3.61 -4.03 -16.93
N MET A 65 4.84 -3.58 -16.70
CA MET A 65 5.99 -3.87 -17.58
C MET A 65 6.55 -5.27 -17.30
N GLY A 66 6.62 -5.67 -16.04
CA GLY A 66 7.21 -6.96 -15.69
C GLY A 66 7.07 -7.34 -14.23
N SER A 67 7.33 -8.62 -13.97
CA SER A 67 7.43 -9.19 -12.63
C SER A 67 8.68 -10.07 -12.59
N TYR A 68 9.56 -9.78 -11.65
CA TYR A 68 10.91 -10.32 -11.60
C TYR A 68 11.15 -10.96 -10.25
N LYS A 69 11.74 -12.15 -10.24
CA LYS A 69 12.08 -12.90 -9.02
C LYS A 69 13.59 -12.84 -8.83
N ILE A 70 14.03 -12.21 -7.76
CA ILE A 70 15.45 -11.91 -7.53
C ILE A 70 15.97 -12.51 -6.22
N SER A 71 17.28 -12.66 -6.13
CA SER A 71 17.98 -13.09 -4.92
C SER A 71 18.04 -11.98 -3.87
N SER A 72 18.51 -12.31 -2.67
CA SER A 72 18.69 -11.33 -1.60
C SER A 72 19.77 -10.29 -1.95
N GLU A 73 20.84 -10.70 -2.64
CA GLU A 73 21.92 -9.78 -3.02
C GLU A 73 21.40 -8.71 -3.98
N MET A 74 20.71 -9.13 -5.04
CA MET A 74 20.13 -8.21 -6.02
C MET A 74 19.07 -7.31 -5.38
N PHE A 75 18.28 -7.84 -4.44
CA PHE A 75 17.31 -7.04 -3.70
C PHE A 75 17.97 -5.90 -2.92
N ASN A 76 19.06 -6.17 -2.22
CA ASN A 76 19.76 -5.15 -1.44
C ASN A 76 20.36 -4.05 -2.34
N LEU A 77 20.98 -4.44 -3.46
CA LEU A 77 21.50 -3.49 -4.46
C LEU A 77 20.40 -2.59 -5.01
N LEU A 78 19.28 -3.19 -5.42
CA LEU A 78 18.13 -2.46 -5.94
C LEU A 78 17.54 -1.52 -4.88
N MET A 79 17.39 -2.01 -3.65
CA MET A 79 16.83 -1.26 -2.53
C MET A 79 17.66 -0.01 -2.24
N GLU A 80 18.99 -0.11 -2.17
CA GLU A 80 19.89 1.04 -1.98
C GLU A 80 19.73 2.08 -3.11
N LYS A 81 19.63 1.63 -4.37
CA LYS A 81 19.43 2.50 -5.53
C LYS A 81 18.09 3.25 -5.50
N ILE A 82 17.00 2.59 -5.10
CA ILE A 82 15.65 3.17 -5.19
C ILE A 82 15.13 3.79 -3.89
N LYS A 83 15.82 3.60 -2.75
CA LYS A 83 15.45 4.12 -1.44
C LYS A 83 15.09 5.62 -1.43
N PRO A 84 15.82 6.52 -2.13
CA PRO A 84 15.47 7.94 -2.18
C PRO A 84 14.12 8.23 -2.82
N PHE A 85 13.66 7.33 -3.70
CA PHE A 85 12.41 7.47 -4.45
C PHE A 85 11.24 6.80 -3.76
N ARG A 86 11.36 6.44 -2.48
CA ARG A 86 10.28 5.78 -1.73
C ARG A 86 9.07 6.70 -1.71
N SER A 87 7.93 6.20 -2.19
CA SER A 87 6.69 6.95 -2.08
C SER A 87 6.36 7.11 -0.60
N LEU A 88 5.94 8.30 -0.21
CA LEU A 88 5.41 8.57 1.14
C LEU A 88 4.43 7.45 1.50
N GLN A 89 4.74 6.69 2.55
CA GLN A 89 3.77 5.79 3.16
C GLN A 89 2.69 6.69 3.75
N GLU A 90 1.50 6.69 3.15
CA GLU A 90 0.34 7.34 3.77
C GLU A 90 0.13 6.63 5.11
N GLN A 91 0.46 7.32 6.21
CA GLN A 91 0.27 6.75 7.54
C GLN A 91 -1.20 6.37 7.67
N SER A 92 -1.45 5.18 8.21
CA SER A 92 -2.83 4.75 8.42
C SER A 92 -3.49 5.70 9.41
N LYS A 93 -4.53 6.39 8.96
CA LYS A 93 -5.29 7.32 9.81
C LYS A 93 -6.09 6.51 10.82
N GLN A 94 -6.03 6.93 12.08
CA GLN A 94 -6.87 6.40 13.13
C GLN A 94 -8.32 6.76 12.88
N VAL A 95 -9.23 5.89 13.32
CA VAL A 95 -10.66 6.05 13.11
C VAL A 95 -11.37 5.88 14.44
N ARG A 96 -12.31 6.78 14.74
CA ARG A 96 -13.19 6.72 15.91
C ARG A 96 -14.60 6.29 15.48
N CYS A 97 -15.22 5.43 16.27
CA CYS A 97 -16.66 5.16 16.22
C CYS A 97 -17.36 6.12 17.19
N VAL A 98 -18.26 6.98 16.71
CA VAL A 98 -18.85 8.07 17.50
C VAL A 98 -19.77 7.55 18.61
N GLU A 99 -20.51 6.47 18.35
CA GLU A 99 -21.49 5.91 19.30
C GLU A 99 -20.85 5.17 20.47
N THR A 100 -19.67 4.58 20.24
CA THR A 100 -18.98 3.74 21.24
C THR A 100 -17.73 4.40 21.80
N ASP A 101 -17.36 5.56 21.27
CA ASP A 101 -16.11 6.29 21.51
C ASP A 101 -14.84 5.43 21.31
N LYS A 102 -14.95 4.28 20.63
CA LYS A 102 -13.83 3.38 20.39
C LYS A 102 -12.92 3.93 19.31
N ILE A 103 -11.64 4.00 19.64
CA ILE A 103 -10.58 4.44 18.74
C ILE A 103 -9.84 3.22 18.19
N PHE A 104 -9.70 3.18 16.88
CA PHE A 104 -8.99 2.14 16.15
C PHE A 104 -7.73 2.71 15.51
N GLU A 105 -6.66 1.92 15.49
CA GLU A 105 -5.41 2.26 14.81
C GLU A 105 -5.61 2.61 13.32
N ASN A 106 -6.62 2.00 12.67
CA ASN A 106 -6.94 2.20 11.27
C ASN A 106 -8.34 1.67 10.92
N ALA A 107 -8.81 2.01 9.72
CA ALA A 107 -10.10 1.55 9.19
C ALA A 107 -10.22 0.01 9.07
N ARG A 108 -9.10 -0.73 8.99
CA ARG A 108 -9.13 -2.21 8.93
C ARG A 108 -9.45 -2.80 10.31
N ALA A 109 -8.86 -2.26 11.37
CA ALA A 109 -9.22 -2.66 12.74
C ALA A 109 -10.69 -2.34 13.05
N ALA A 110 -11.16 -1.16 12.65
CA ALA A 110 -12.57 -0.77 12.74
C ALA A 110 -13.51 -1.73 11.99
N SER A 111 -13.15 -2.11 10.75
CA SER A 111 -13.92 -3.07 9.93
C SER A 111 -14.02 -4.44 10.60
N LYS A 112 -12.93 -4.97 11.16
CA LYS A 112 -12.95 -6.24 11.90
C LYS A 112 -13.85 -6.17 13.13
N TRP A 113 -13.77 -5.08 13.89
CA TRP A 113 -14.62 -4.89 15.05
C TRP A 113 -16.10 -4.78 14.66
N ALA A 114 -16.43 -4.03 13.61
CA ALA A 114 -17.80 -3.89 13.11
C ALA A 114 -18.37 -5.23 12.60
N ALA A 115 -17.54 -6.06 11.96
CA ALA A 115 -17.92 -7.40 11.55
C ALA A 115 -18.21 -8.29 12.76
N PHE A 116 -17.34 -8.26 13.77
CA PHE A 116 -17.49 -9.02 15.01
C PHE A 116 -18.77 -8.65 15.79
N VAL A 117 -18.99 -7.36 16.05
CA VAL A 117 -20.15 -6.89 16.84
C VAL A 117 -21.48 -7.16 16.14
N ARG A 118 -21.49 -7.18 14.81
CA ARG A 118 -22.70 -7.42 14.02
C ARG A 118 -22.90 -8.88 13.64
N GLU A 119 -22.09 -9.80 14.17
CA GLU A 119 -22.10 -11.22 13.80
C GLU A 119 -22.03 -11.45 12.28
N ASN A 120 -21.30 -10.56 11.59
CA ASN A 120 -21.13 -10.61 10.15
C ASN A 120 -19.75 -11.14 9.79
N TYR A 121 -19.66 -11.90 8.70
CA TYR A 121 -18.39 -12.45 8.23
C TYR A 121 -17.42 -11.36 7.73
N TYR A 122 -17.93 -10.27 7.16
CA TYR A 122 -17.11 -9.24 6.53
C TYR A 122 -17.76 -7.86 6.52
N CYS A 123 -16.96 -6.83 6.80
CA CYS A 123 -17.31 -5.43 6.60
C CYS A 123 -16.24 -4.77 5.72
N ASN A 124 -16.65 -4.14 4.63
CA ASN A 124 -15.75 -3.46 3.71
C ASN A 124 -15.12 -2.21 4.35
N ILE A 125 -13.78 -2.18 4.33
CA ILE A 125 -12.96 -1.09 4.85
C ILE A 125 -13.26 0.23 4.12
N ASP A 126 -13.53 0.18 2.81
CA ASP A 126 -13.75 1.38 2.02
C ASP A 126 -15.06 2.07 2.39
N THR A 127 -16.08 1.34 2.83
CA THR A 127 -17.34 1.91 3.33
C THR A 127 -17.10 2.76 4.58
N ILE A 128 -16.28 2.28 5.52
CA ILE A 128 -15.87 3.05 6.72
C ILE A 128 -15.06 4.28 6.31
N ARG A 129 -14.08 4.12 5.41
CA ARG A 129 -13.26 5.25 4.92
C ARG A 129 -14.08 6.33 4.22
N LEU A 130 -15.11 5.94 3.48
CA LEU A 130 -16.03 6.88 2.82
C LEU A 130 -16.89 7.58 3.86
N CYS A 131 -17.37 6.86 4.89
CA CYS A 131 -18.13 7.45 6.00
C CYS A 131 -17.31 8.50 6.75
N CYS A 132 -16.04 8.23 7.05
CA CYS A 132 -15.12 9.20 7.64
C CYS A 132 -14.88 10.46 6.78
N ARG A 133 -15.23 10.43 5.49
CA ARG A 133 -15.15 11.57 4.57
C ARG A 133 -16.50 12.27 4.38
N GLY A 134 -17.51 11.88 5.14
CA GLY A 134 -18.87 12.43 5.05
C GLY A 134 -19.63 12.03 3.78
N ARG A 135 -19.22 10.97 3.06
CA ARG A 135 -19.95 10.53 1.86
C ARG A 135 -21.26 9.81 2.23
N PRO A 136 -21.23 8.58 2.78
CA PRO A 136 -22.36 8.05 3.52
C PRO A 136 -22.36 8.61 4.94
N LYS A 137 -23.55 8.92 5.48
CA LYS A 137 -23.70 9.41 6.86
C LYS A 137 -23.30 8.33 7.89
N THR A 138 -23.56 7.07 7.57
CA THR A 138 -23.23 5.93 8.43
C THR A 138 -22.58 4.80 7.64
N ALA A 139 -21.80 3.96 8.33
CA ALA A 139 -21.34 2.68 7.82
C ALA A 139 -21.59 1.59 8.87
N TYR A 140 -22.27 0.52 8.45
CA TYR A 140 -22.59 -0.62 9.32
C TYR A 140 -23.40 -0.25 10.58
N GLY A 141 -24.22 0.80 10.49
CA GLY A 141 -25.04 1.28 11.62
C GLY A 141 -24.34 2.26 12.56
N TYR A 142 -23.09 2.65 12.27
CA TYR A 142 -22.30 3.55 13.09
C TYR A 142 -21.82 4.78 12.31
N HIS A 143 -21.52 5.86 13.02
CA HIS A 143 -20.82 7.02 12.51
C HIS A 143 -19.31 6.87 12.74
N TRP A 144 -18.54 7.22 11.72
CA TRP A 144 -17.09 7.03 11.73
C TRP A 144 -16.38 8.33 11.39
N GLU A 145 -15.31 8.66 12.11
CA GLU A 145 -14.53 9.88 11.93
C GLU A 145 -13.03 9.58 11.95
N TYR A 146 -12.25 10.31 11.15
CA TYR A 146 -10.79 10.26 11.27
C TYR A 146 -10.34 11.09 12.47
N ILE A 147 -9.49 10.50 13.30
CA ILE A 147 -8.80 11.25 14.35
C ILE A 147 -7.62 11.96 13.68
N ASN A 148 -7.63 13.28 13.75
CA ASN A 148 -6.56 14.10 13.20
C ASN A 148 -5.68 14.58 14.38
N LYS A 149 -4.59 13.86 14.63
CA LYS A 149 -3.72 14.10 15.80
C LYS A 149 -3.26 15.54 15.95
N GLU A 150 -3.13 16.30 14.87
CA GLU A 150 -2.68 17.70 14.86
C GLU A 150 -3.74 18.70 15.35
N LEU A 151 -5.03 18.36 15.30
CA LEU A 151 -6.13 19.24 15.74
C LEU A 151 -6.52 18.98 17.21
N ASP A 152 -6.46 17.72 17.65
CA ASP A 152 -6.88 17.35 19.01
C ASP A 152 -5.85 17.75 20.09
N THR A 153 -4.57 17.98 19.74
CA THR A 153 -3.56 18.46 20.71
C THR A 153 -3.61 19.97 20.97
N MET A 154 -4.41 20.73 20.22
CA MET A 154 -4.56 22.18 20.42
C MET A 154 -5.78 22.57 21.27
N ILE A 155 -6.46 21.59 21.88
CA ILE A 155 -7.67 21.81 22.69
C ILE A 155 -7.47 21.39 24.17
N GLU A 156 -6.29 20.87 24.56
CA GLU A 156 -5.89 20.71 25.98
C GLU A 156 -5.12 21.93 26.49
#